data_AF-A0A0N5C0F7-F1
#
_entry.id   AF-A0A0N5C0F7-F1
#
_cell.length_a   1.000
_cell.length_b   1.000
_cell.length_c   1.000
_cell.angle_alpha   90.00
_cell.angle_beta   90.00
_cell.angle_gamma   90.00
#
_symmetry.space_group_name_H-M   'P 1'
#
loop_
_entity.id
_entity.type
_entity.pdbx_description
1 polymer ?
#
loop_
_entity_poly.entity_id
_entity_poly.type
_entity_poly.pdbx_seq_one_letter_code
_entity_poly.pdbx_strand_id
1 'polypeptide(L)'
;MVCGPSCSGFCAAISLWGIIFLAIVGGLFWNQSVGLFEDLPDLSKNDWGKTSDEIDKIIIDNYQQAAKNCWIAMGISVAVFILSVLRFMQTIKRN
;
A
#
# COMPACT_ATOMS: atom_id res chain seq x y z
N MET A 1 -7.24 -19.26 -15.72
CA MET A 1 -5.85 -19.23 -16.20
C MET A 1 -5.08 -20.29 -15.43
N VAL A 2 -4.87 -21.46 -16.04
CA VAL A 2 -4.04 -22.52 -15.47
C VAL A 2 -2.58 -22.10 -15.68
N CYS A 3 -2.06 -21.29 -14.77
CA CYS A 3 -0.62 -21.17 -14.62
C CYS A 3 -0.15 -22.52 -14.08
N GLY A 4 0.75 -23.19 -14.80
CA GLY A 4 1.38 -24.42 -14.32
C GLY A 4 2.04 -24.22 -12.94
N PRO A 5 2.31 -25.31 -12.19
CA PRO A 5 2.79 -25.27 -10.82
C PRO A 5 4.00 -24.35 -10.58
N SER A 6 4.87 -24.17 -11.59
CA SER A 6 6.02 -23.26 -11.53
C SER A 6 5.66 -21.77 -11.64
N CYS A 7 4.64 -21.38 -12.41
CA CYS A 7 4.22 -19.98 -12.53
C CYS A 7 3.43 -19.50 -11.30
N SER A 8 2.70 -20.39 -10.63
CA SER A 8 1.95 -20.05 -9.42
C SER A 8 2.85 -19.63 -8.26
N GLY A 9 4.04 -20.24 -8.13
CA GLY A 9 5.02 -19.88 -7.10
C GLY A 9 5.57 -18.46 -7.28
N PHE A 10 5.88 -18.08 -8.51
CA PHE A 10 6.38 -16.73 -8.84
C PHE A 10 5.33 -15.65 -8.56
N CYS A 11 4.06 -15.87 -8.95
CA CYS A 11 2.96 -14.96 -8.64
C CYS A 11 2.74 -14.80 -7.12
N ALA A 12 2.89 -15.87 -6.36
CA ALA A 12 2.80 -15.82 -4.90
C ALA A 12 3.97 -15.03 -4.28
N ALA A 13 5.20 -15.21 -4.79
CA ALA A 13 6.38 -14.47 -4.35
C ALA A 13 6.28 -12.96 -4.63
N ILE A 14 5.81 -12.56 -5.82
CA ILE A 14 5.55 -11.15 -6.16
C ILE A 14 4.45 -10.57 -5.27
N SER A 15 3.38 -11.33 -5.00
CA SER A 15 2.30 -10.87 -4.12
C SER A 15 2.79 -10.62 -2.69
N LEU A 16 3.64 -11.51 -2.18
CA LEU A 16 4.27 -11.35 -0.87
C LEU A 16 5.20 -10.12 -0.85
N TRP A 17 6.00 -9.94 -1.91
CA TRP A 17 6.87 -8.77 -2.06
C TRP A 17 6.08 -7.45 -2.06
N GLY A 18 4.96 -7.40 -2.77
CA GLY A 18 4.09 -6.22 -2.80
C GLY A 18 3.53 -5.86 -1.42
N ILE A 19 3.18 -6.85 -0.59
CA ILE A 19 2.73 -6.63 0.79
C ILE A 19 3.86 -6.02 1.64
N ILE A 20 5.07 -6.56 1.54
CA ILE A 20 6.24 -6.06 2.28
C ILE A 20 6.54 -4.61 1.87
N PHE A 21 6.50 -4.32 0.57
CA PHE A 21 6.71 -2.99 0.05
C PHE A 21 5.67 -1.98 0.58
N LEU A 22 4.38 -2.34 0.55
CA LEU A 22 3.32 -1.50 1.11
C LEU A 22 3.48 -1.27 2.63
N ALA A 23 3.99 -2.26 3.36
CA ALA A 23 4.29 -2.11 4.78
C ALA A 23 5.43 -1.12 5.05
N ILE A 24 6.50 -1.19 4.26
CA ILE A 24 7.61 -0.25 4.34
C ILE A 24 7.10 1.17 4.00
N VAL A 25 6.45 1.35 2.86
CA VAL A 25 5.94 2.66 2.41
C VAL A 25 4.93 3.24 3.40
N GLY A 26 4.00 2.45 3.91
CA GLY A 26 3.05 2.89 4.94
C GLY A 26 3.73 3.31 6.24
N GLY A 27 4.84 2.67 6.61
CA GLY A 27 5.68 3.08 7.75
C GLY A 27 6.44 4.39 7.49
N LEU A 28 7.00 4.56 6.27
CA LEU A 28 7.68 5.80 5.88
C LEU A 28 6.72 7.01 5.84
N PHE A 29 5.48 6.82 5.37
CA PHE A 29 4.45 7.86 5.42
C PHE A 29 4.07 8.22 6.87
N TRP A 30 4.02 7.25 7.78
CA TRP A 30 3.75 7.50 9.20
C TRP A 30 4.86 8.34 9.85
N ASN A 31 6.12 8.09 9.48
CA ASN A 31 7.28 8.84 9.98
C ASN A 31 7.52 10.17 9.22
N GLN A 32 6.61 10.59 8.34
CA GLN A 32 6.71 11.84 7.57
C GLN A 32 8.06 11.99 6.85
N SER A 33 8.49 10.93 6.15
CA SER A 33 9.78 10.92 5.47
C SER A 33 9.85 11.96 4.36
N VAL A 34 10.90 12.79 4.37
CA VAL A 34 11.15 13.86 3.38
C VAL A 34 11.24 13.33 1.95
N GLY A 35 11.69 12.07 1.78
CA GLY A 35 11.79 11.44 0.47
C GLY A 35 10.44 11.10 -0.19
N LEU A 36 9.34 11.17 0.57
CA LEU A 36 7.99 10.87 0.11
C LEU A 36 7.15 12.14 -0.07
N PHE A 37 7.80 13.30 0.03
CA PHE A 37 7.16 14.61 -0.15
C PHE A 37 6.69 14.83 -1.59
N GLU A 38 7.43 14.30 -2.57
CA GLU A 38 7.07 14.39 -3.99
C GLU A 38 5.86 13.52 -4.35
N ASP A 39 5.59 12.47 -3.56
CA ASP A 39 4.42 11.60 -3.73
C ASP A 39 3.13 12.17 -3.08
N LEU A 40 3.22 13.28 -2.34
CA LEU A 40 2.04 13.96 -1.79
C LEU A 40 1.27 14.70 -2.89
N PRO A 41 -0.07 14.79 -2.79
CA PRO A 41 -0.85 15.57 -3.73
C PRO A 41 -0.43 17.05 -3.68
N ASP A 42 -0.28 17.66 -4.86
CA ASP A 42 -0.01 19.08 -5.01
C ASP A 42 -1.04 19.92 -4.23
N LEU A 43 -0.57 21.04 -3.64
CA LEU A 43 -1.45 21.98 -2.98
C LEU A 43 -2.52 22.49 -3.95
N SER A 44 -3.78 22.40 -3.52
CA SER A 44 -4.91 22.85 -4.33
C SER A 44 -4.85 24.36 -4.53
N LYS A 45 -5.40 24.86 -5.65
CA LYS A 45 -5.51 26.31 -5.93
C LYS A 45 -6.17 27.11 -4.79
N ASN A 46 -6.97 26.45 -3.95
CA ASN A 46 -7.64 27.03 -2.79
C ASN A 46 -6.72 27.24 -1.57
N ASP A 47 -5.53 26.64 -1.58
CA ASP A 47 -4.55 26.77 -0.50
C ASP A 47 -3.51 27.88 -0.78
N TRP A 48 -3.55 28.48 -1.97
CA TRP A 48 -2.69 29.59 -2.36
C TRP A 48 -3.14 30.86 -1.63
N GLY A 49 -2.33 31.32 -0.68
CA GLY A 49 -2.61 32.49 0.16
C GLY A 49 -2.74 32.20 1.66
N LYS A 50 -2.65 30.93 2.07
CA LYS A 50 -2.57 30.54 3.49
C LYS A 50 -1.18 30.82 4.08
N THR A 51 -1.13 31.09 5.38
CA THR A 51 0.13 31.31 6.10
C THR A 51 0.96 30.02 6.17
N SER A 52 2.28 30.14 6.31
CA SER A 52 3.20 28.99 6.34
C SER A 52 2.79 27.90 7.35
N ASP A 53 2.27 28.28 8.52
CA ASP A 53 1.79 27.33 9.54
C ASP A 53 0.56 26.51 9.10
N GLU A 54 -0.29 27.06 8.25
CA GLU A 54 -1.46 26.33 7.74
C GLU A 54 -1.07 25.38 6.61
N ILE A 55 -0.10 25.78 5.79
CA ILE A 55 0.48 24.94 4.74
C ILE A 55 1.14 23.70 5.35
N ASP A 56 1.93 23.88 6.42
CA ASP A 56 2.56 22.77 7.15
C ASP A 56 1.53 21.78 7.68
N LYS A 57 0.42 22.26 8.26
CA LYS A 57 -0.67 21.38 8.74
C LYS A 57 -1.31 20.57 7.61
N ILE A 58 -1.53 21.18 6.44
CA ILE A 58 -2.10 20.50 5.28
C ILE A 58 -1.15 19.40 4.78
N ILE A 59 0.15 19.69 4.72
CA ILE A 59 1.17 18.71 4.34
C ILE A 59 1.15 17.53 5.32
N ILE A 60 1.19 17.80 6.63
CA ILE A 60 1.15 16.76 7.68
C ILE A 60 -0.11 15.91 7.56
N ASP A 61 -1.28 16.53 7.33
CA ASP A 61 -2.53 15.80 7.17
C ASP A 61 -2.53 14.92 5.92
N ASN A 62 -1.98 15.41 4.80
CA ASN A 62 -1.82 14.63 3.58
C ASN A 62 -0.91 13.40 3.79
N TYR A 63 0.19 13.53 4.55
CA TYR A 63 1.03 12.39 4.95
C TYR A 63 0.22 11.35 5.73
N GLN A 64 -0.56 11.78 6.71
CA GLN A 64 -1.38 10.89 7.55
C GLN A 64 -2.48 10.21 6.73
N GLN A 65 -3.10 10.92 5.77
CA GLN A 65 -4.08 10.33 4.87
C GLN A 65 -3.45 9.28 3.94
N ALA A 66 -2.30 9.59 3.33
CA ALA A 66 -1.57 8.65 2.48
C ALA A 66 -1.14 7.40 3.27
N ALA A 67 -0.61 7.58 4.50
CA ALA A 67 -0.27 6.48 5.40
C ALA A 67 -1.47 5.57 5.65
N LYS A 68 -2.62 6.14 6.04
CA LYS A 68 -3.84 5.37 6.32
C LYS A 68 -4.30 4.57 5.10
N ASN A 69 -4.33 5.19 3.92
CA ASN A 69 -4.71 4.50 2.68
C ASN A 69 -3.76 3.34 2.36
N CYS A 70 -2.45 3.55 2.53
CA CYS A 70 -1.44 2.52 2.29
C CYS A 70 -1.57 1.34 3.26
N TRP A 71 -1.82 1.61 4.55
CA TRP A 71 -2.08 0.59 5.57
C TRP A 71 -3.36 -0.21 5.30
N ILE A 72 -4.45 0.44 4.87
CA ILE A 72 -5.69 -0.23 4.49
C ILE A 72 -5.46 -1.13 3.26
N ALA A 73 -4.77 -0.60 2.24
CA ALA A 73 -4.44 -1.34 1.04
C ALA A 73 -3.59 -2.60 1.37
N MET A 74 -2.57 -2.45 2.23
CA MET A 74 -1.77 -3.57 2.72
C MET A 74 -2.65 -4.62 3.40
N GLY A 75 -3.56 -4.22 4.29
CA GLY A 75 -4.46 -5.13 4.98
C GLY A 75 -5.35 -5.93 4.02
N ILE A 76 -5.88 -5.28 2.98
CA ILE A 76 -6.69 -5.93 1.94
C ILE A 76 -5.83 -6.91 1.14
N SER A 77 -4.62 -6.51 0.73
CA SER A 77 -3.69 -7.37 0.00
C SER A 77 -3.33 -8.64 0.80
N VAL A 78 -3.10 -8.52 2.11
CA VAL A 78 -2.87 -9.65 3.01
C VAL A 78 -4.09 -10.57 3.06
N ALA A 79 -5.29 -10.01 3.25
CA ALA A 79 -6.53 -10.80 3.31
C ALA A 79 -6.78 -11.58 2.01
N VAL A 80 -6.62 -10.92 0.86
CA VAL A 80 -6.75 -11.55 -0.47
C VAL A 80 -5.69 -12.63 -0.68
N PHE A 81 -4.45 -12.39 -0.26
CA PHE A 81 -3.37 -13.38 -0.34
C PHE A 81 -3.70 -14.65 0.47
N ILE A 82 -4.15 -14.48 1.72
CA ILE A 82 -4.57 -15.60 2.59
C ILE A 82 -5.72 -16.38 1.93
N LEU A 83 -6.75 -15.69 1.45
CA LEU A 83 -7.88 -16.35 0.78
C LEU A 83 -7.45 -17.10 -0.48
N SER A 84 -6.54 -16.51 -1.28
CA SER A 84 -5.98 -17.16 -2.48
C SER A 84 -5.24 -18.44 -2.13
N VAL A 85 -4.37 -18.41 -1.11
CA VAL A 85 -3.63 -19.59 -0.62
C VAL A 85 -4.58 -20.67 -0.09
N LEU A 86 -5.59 -20.30 0.71
CA LEU A 86 -6.59 -21.24 1.22
C LEU A 86 -7.36 -21.93 0.08
N ARG A 87 -7.79 -21.16 -0.93
CA ARG A 87 -8.51 -21.70 -2.11
C ARG A 87 -7.62 -22.59 -2.96
N PHE A 88 -6.34 -22.26 -3.09
CA PHE A 88 -5.36 -23.08 -3.79
C PHE A 88 -5.15 -24.43 -3.09
N MET A 89 -4.96 -24.43 -1.76
CA MET A 89 -4.83 -25.66 -0.97
C MET A 89 -6.08 -26.54 -1.03
N GLN A 90 -7.28 -25.95 -0.96
CA GLN A 90 -8.53 -26.70 -1.10
C GLN A 90 -8.69 -27.33 -2.48
N THR A 91 -8.25 -26.62 -3.54
CA THR A 91 -8.29 -27.13 -4.91
C THR A 91 -7.35 -28.30 -5.11
N ILE A 92 -6.13 -28.24 -4.56
CA ILE A 92 -5.17 -29.35 -4.61
C ILE A 92 -5.67 -30.56 -3.83
N LYS A 93 -6.26 -30.37 -2.64
CA LYS A 93 -6.75 -31.48 -1.81
C LYS A 93 -7.95 -32.23 -2.42
N ARG A 94 -8.68 -31.61 -3.36
CA ARG A 94 -9.88 -32.17 -4.00
C ARG A 94 -9.55 -33.01 -5.26
N ASN A 95 -8.32 -32.98 -5.75
CA ASN A 95 -7.85 -33.68 -6.94
C ASN A 95 -6.86 -34.78 -6.57
#